data_AF-M0NMZ4-F1
#
_entry.id   AF-M0NMZ4-F1
#
_cell.length_a   1.000
_cell.length_b   1.000
_cell.length_c   1.000
_cell.angle_alpha   90.00
_cell.angle_beta   90.00
_cell.angle_gamma   90.00
#
_symmetry.space_group_name_H-M   'P 1'
#
loop_
_entity.id
_entity.type
_entity.pdbx_description
1 polymer ?
#
loop_
_entity_poly.entity_id
_entity_poly.type
_entity_poly.pdbx_seq_one_letter_code
_entity_poly.pdbx_strand_id
1 'polypeptide(L)' 'MSPDPFDDADERLDAREIDGEPFGDIVAALDGLDDDESLCLVNSFEPVPLYDVLAERGFAHETANPTDDEWFVEITRA' A
#
# COMPACT_ATOMS: atom_id res chain seq x y z
N MET A 1 5.86 -20.64 7.73
CA MET A 1 5.72 -19.20 7.99
C MET A 1 6.36 -18.52 6.80
N SER A 2 5.58 -18.16 5.78
CA SER A 2 6.06 -17.14 4.85
C SER A 2 5.97 -15.83 5.62
N PRO A 3 7.07 -15.07 5.78
CA PRO A 3 6.95 -13.73 6.32
C PRO A 3 6.22 -12.88 5.28
N ASP A 4 5.05 -12.36 5.64
CA ASP A 4 4.49 -11.21 4.94
C ASP A 4 5.60 -10.13 4.89
N PRO A 5 5.95 -9.60 3.71
CA PRO A 5 7.12 -8.74 3.56
C PRO A 5 7.05 -7.45 4.39
N PHE A 6 5.85 -7.06 4.85
CA PHE A 6 5.60 -5.83 5.61
C PHE A 6 4.62 -6.09 6.78
N ASP A 7 4.81 -7.18 7.53
CA ASP A 7 3.98 -7.49 8.72
C ASP A 7 4.19 -6.48 9.86
N ASP A 8 5.29 -5.73 9.83
CA ASP A 8 5.64 -4.67 10.79
C ASP A 8 4.98 -3.32 10.48
N ALA A 9 4.19 -3.20 9.40
CA ALA A 9 3.51 -1.96 9.07
C ALA A 9 2.40 -1.61 10.07
N ASP A 10 2.28 -0.34 10.44
CA ASP A 10 1.31 0.14 11.44
C ASP A 10 -0.13 -0.03 10.97
N GLU A 11 -0.36 0.22 9.68
CA GLU A 11 -1.66 0.06 9.05
C GLU A 11 -1.56 -0.91 7.87
N ARG A 12 -2.58 -1.77 7.70
CA ARG A 12 -2.66 -2.73 6.60
C ARG A 12 -3.98 -2.59 5.87
N LEU A 13 -3.91 -2.43 4.56
CA LEU A 13 -5.07 -2.33 3.69
C LEU A 13 -5.03 -3.41 2.61
N ASP A 14 -5.99 -4.33 2.63
CA ASP A 14 -6.12 -5.36 1.60
C ASP A 14 -7.12 -4.91 0.53
N ALA A 15 -6.61 -4.37 -0.58
CA ALA A 15 -7.40 -3.93 -1.72
C ALA A 15 -8.15 -5.07 -2.42
N ARG A 16 -7.81 -6.33 -2.15
CA ARG A 16 -8.48 -7.51 -2.73
C ARG A 16 -9.83 -7.78 -2.06
N GLU A 17 -9.99 -7.35 -0.81
CA GLU A 17 -11.24 -7.49 -0.06
C GLU A 17 -12.19 -6.29 -0.26
N ILE A 18 -11.73 -5.24 -0.96
CA ILE A 18 -12.53 -4.05 -1.24
C ILE A 18 -13.39 -4.29 -2.49
N ASP A 19 -14.70 -4.40 -2.28
CA ASP A 19 -15.70 -4.40 -3.36
C ASP A 19 -15.79 -3.00 -4.01
N GLY A 20 -14.99 -2.74 -5.06
CA GLY A 20 -15.10 -1.51 -5.84
C GLY A 20 -13.76 -0.95 -6.36
N GLU A 21 -13.60 0.38 -6.25
CA GLU A 21 -12.36 1.08 -6.58
C GLU A 21 -11.46 1.18 -5.33
N PRO A 22 -10.51 0.26 -5.10
CA PRO A 22 -9.67 0.28 -3.90
C PRO A 22 -8.83 1.54 -3.77
N PHE A 23 -8.63 2.25 -4.88
CA PHE A 23 -7.88 3.49 -4.94
C PHE A 23 -8.40 4.58 -4.00
N GLY A 24 -9.73 4.67 -3.83
CA GLY A 24 -10.34 5.66 -2.95
C GLY A 24 -10.00 5.40 -1.48
N ASP A 25 -10.15 4.15 -1.04
CA ASP A 25 -9.86 3.73 0.33
C ASP A 25 -8.36 3.82 0.65
N ILE A 26 -7.49 3.45 -0.30
CA ILE A 26 -6.04 3.61 -0.14
C ILE A 26 -5.69 5.08 0.06
N VAL A 27 -6.20 5.97 -0.80
CA VAL A 27 -5.93 7.41 -0.69
C VAL A 27 -6.48 7.98 0.62
N ALA A 28 -7.63 7.50 1.08
CA ALA A 28 -8.19 7.91 2.36
C ALA A 28 -7.33 7.45 3.56
N ALA A 29 -6.83 6.22 3.53
CA ALA A 29 -5.90 5.70 4.54
C ALA A 29 -4.59 6.51 4.54
N LEU A 30 -4.03 6.78 3.37
CA LEU A 30 -2.81 7.61 3.22
C LEU A 30 -2.98 9.05 3.69
N ASP A 31 -4.17 9.62 3.54
CA ASP A 31 -4.49 10.97 4.04
C ASP A 31 -4.54 11.00 5.57
N GLY A 32 -4.92 9.87 6.19
CA GLY A 32 -4.95 9.67 7.63
C GLY A 32 -3.62 9.27 8.27
N LEU A 33 -2.68 8.74 7.47
CA LEU A 33 -1.38 8.23 7.95
C LEU A 33 -0.51 9.36 8.53
N ASP A 34 0.04 9.15 9.73
CA ASP A 34 0.99 10.07 10.37
C ASP A 34 2.42 9.94 9.78
N ASP A 35 3.30 10.90 10.09
CA ASP A 35 4.67 10.95 9.55
C ASP A 35 5.58 9.81 10.04
N ASP A 36 5.24 9.18 11.17
CA ASP A 36 5.97 8.07 11.79
C ASP A 36 5.34 6.70 11.48
N GLU A 37 4.23 6.68 10.73
CA GLU A 37 3.47 5.47 10.44
C GLU A 37 3.72 4.95 9.01
N SER A 38 3.47 3.66 8.85
CA SER A 38 3.63 2.93 7.59
C SER A 38 2.36 2.20 7.19
N LEU A 39 2.00 2.24 5.90
CA LEU A 39 0.83 1.57 5.34
C LEU A 39 1.27 0.41 4.43
N CYS A 40 0.91 -0.81 4.79
CA CYS A 40 1.05 -1.98 3.93
C CYS A 40 -0.21 -2.20 3.10
N LEU A 41 -0.12 -1.91 1.81
CA LEU A 41 -1.16 -2.17 0.83
C LEU A 41 -0.95 -3.53 0.17
N VAL A 42 -1.94 -4.42 0.26
CA VAL A 42 -1.97 -5.70 -0.45
C VAL A 42 -2.95 -5.62 -1.62
N ASN A 43 -2.51 -5.96 -2.81
CA ASN A 43 -3.33 -5.94 -4.03
C ASN A 43 -3.07 -7.20 -4.87
N SER A 44 -4.04 -7.60 -5.69
CA SER A 44 -3.87 -8.69 -6.65
C SER A 44 -3.18 -8.25 -7.94
N PHE A 45 -3.01 -6.95 -8.14
CA PHE A 45 -2.41 -6.37 -9.35
C PHE A 45 -1.61 -5.12 -9.00
N GLU A 46 -0.68 -4.74 -9.87
CA GLU A 46 0.19 -3.58 -9.66
C GLU A 46 -0.63 -2.27 -9.68
N PRO A 47 -0.66 -1.49 -8.57
CA PRO A 47 -1.40 -0.23 -8.50
C PRO A 47 -0.59 0.92 -9.12
N VAL A 48 -0.25 0.81 -10.41
CA VAL A 48 0.56 1.81 -11.15
C VAL A 48 0.08 3.26 -10.96
N PRO A 49 -1.23 3.58 -11.01
CA PRO A 49 -1.66 4.97 -10.86
C PRO A 49 -1.38 5.54 -9.46
N LEU A 50 -1.21 4.68 -8.44
CA LEU A 50 -0.99 5.09 -7.06
C LEU A 50 0.41 5.65 -6.88
N TYR A 51 1.39 5.10 -7.58
CA TYR A 51 2.78 5.54 -7.49
C TYR A 51 2.95 7.01 -7.91
N ASP A 52 2.23 7.46 -8.93
CA ASP A 52 2.19 8.88 -9.31
C ASP A 52 1.65 9.76 -8.18
N VAL A 53 0.53 9.36 -7.56
CA VAL A 53 -0.09 10.11 -6.45
C VAL A 53 0.83 10.16 -5.23
N LEU A 54 1.50 9.05 -4.90
CA LEU A 54 2.44 8.98 -3.80
C LEU A 54 3.64 9.91 -4.02
N ALA A 55 4.22 9.87 -5.22
CA ALA A 55 5.31 10.76 -5.59
C ALA A 55 4.90 12.24 -5.57
N GLU A 56 3.70 12.58 -6.07
CA GLU A 56 3.16 13.95 -6.02
C GLU A 56 2.91 14.45 -4.59
N ARG A 57 2.49 13.54 -3.70
CA ARG A 57 2.21 13.85 -2.29
C ARG A 57 3.47 13.83 -1.40
N GLY A 58 4.60 13.34 -1.91
CA GLY A 58 5.85 13.25 -1.14
C GLY A 58 5.92 12.02 -0.22
N PHE A 59 5.23 10.93 -0.59
CA PHE A 59 5.36 9.65 0.10
C PHE A 59 6.38 8.75 -0.63
N ALA A 60 7.15 8.01 0.16
CA ALA A 60 7.95 6.90 -0.31
C ALA A 60 7.07 5.65 -0.42
N HIS A 61 7.35 4.81 -1.42
CA HIS A 61 6.68 3.53 -1.56
C HIS A 61 7.68 2.44 -1.93
N GLU A 62 7.55 1.28 -1.31
CA GLU A 62 8.33 0.09 -1.57
C GLU A 62 7.42 -1.05 -1.99
N THR A 63 7.69 -1.64 -3.15
CA THR A 63 6.83 -2.67 -3.75
C THR A 63 7.51 -4.03 -3.68
N ALA A 64 6.85 -5.01 -3.07
CA ALA A 64 7.28 -6.40 -3.04
C ALA A 64 6.24 -7.29 -3.74
N ASN A 65 6.69 -8.05 -4.73
CA ASN A 65 5.89 -9.10 -5.36
C ASN A 65 6.49 -10.46 -4.98
N PRO A 66 5.94 -11.14 -3.96
CA PRO A 66 6.33 -12.51 -3.65
C PRO A 66 5.66 -13.54 -4.58
N THR A 67 4.50 -13.24 -5.18
CA THR A 67 3.77 -14.14 -6.10
C THR A 67 3.07 -13.36 -7.22
N ASP A 68 2.89 -13.99 -8.40
CA ASP A 68 2.27 -13.36 -9.59
C ASP A 68 0.88 -12.72 -9.31
N ASP A 69 0.15 -13.23 -8.32
CA ASP A 69 -1.20 -12.79 -7.94
C ASP A 69 -1.24 -11.97 -6.64
N GLU A 70 -0.08 -11.63 -6.05
CA GLU A 70 0.03 -10.86 -4.81
C GLU A 70 1.11 -9.78 -4.90
N TRP A 71 0.65 -8.54 -4.82
CA TRP A 71 1.46 -7.33 -4.77
C TRP A 71 1.33 -6.70 -3.40
N PHE A 72 2.46 -6.47 -2.77
CA PHE A 72 2.55 -5.75 -1.51
C PHE A 72 3.23 -4.40 -1.78
N VAL A 73 2.67 -3.33 -1.24
CA VAL A 73 3.18 -1.97 -1.39
C VAL A 73 3.22 -1.36 0.00
N GLU A 74 4.41 -1.21 0.55
CA GLU A 74 4.63 -0.43 1.75
C GLU A 74 4.70 1.04 1.37
N ILE A 75 4.02 1.90 2.12
CA ILE A 75 3.97 3.33 1.88
C ILE A 75 4.33 4.03 3.18
N THR A 76 5.27 4.96 3.10
CA THR A 76 5.82 5.73 4.22
C THR A 76 5.95 7.19 3.83
N ARG A 77 5.95 8.12 4.79
CA ARG A 77 6.30 9.52 4.48
C ARG A 77 7.80 9.65 4.21
N ALA A 78 8.15 10.42 3.18
CA ALA A 78 9.53 10.69 2.76
C ALA A 78 10.15 11.90 3.46
#